data_AF-C4Y2Y5-F1
#
_entry.id   AF-C4Y2Y5-F1
#
_cell.length_a   1.000
_cell.length_b   1.000
_cell.length_c   1.000
_cell.angle_alpha   90.00
_cell.angle_beta   90.00
_cell.angle_gamma   90.00
#
_symmetry.space_group_name_H-M   'P 1'
#
loop_
_entity.id
_entity.type
_entity.pdbx_description
1 polymer ?
#
loop_
_entity_poly.entity_id
_entity_poly.type
_entity_poly.pdbx_seq_one_letter_code
_entity_poly.pdbx_strand_id
1 'polypeptide(L)'
;MSDPDENYSDVSLDEEDEELIWRVFYSPLEEKKTAEHPERPDDEDVSDLSDIDDAELVAKYQALKSQENRPLTEDEKRRLLITSFTEDQMERFEAYRRMTVNKPGVKKVCNSVLGHSIPQNIAVVMAGLSKSLLGDIITRAFEVQERENKAQLILDIEAKKRNKREVIRKLAAGEDITEVPEKKLEYSGDVRMPLQPDHIREAWRLYRLENSGTFSSQWRTSGEGDGKMFR
;
A
#
# COMPACT_ATOMS: atom_id res chain seq x y z
N MET A 1 -5.28 -27.59 33.90
CA MET A 1 -6.26 -26.49 33.85
C MET A 1 -6.43 -26.19 32.38
N SER A 2 -7.52 -26.67 31.78
CA SER A 2 -7.87 -26.35 30.40
C SER A 2 -8.47 -24.95 30.44
N ASP A 3 -7.94 -24.01 29.65
CA ASP A 3 -8.50 -22.67 29.57
C ASP A 3 -9.96 -22.79 29.07
N PRO A 4 -10.97 -22.34 29.83
CA PRO A 4 -12.37 -22.43 29.41
C PRO A 4 -12.67 -21.58 28.16
N ASP A 5 -11.72 -20.74 27.72
CA ASP A 5 -11.79 -19.95 26.49
C ASP A 5 -11.36 -20.72 25.21
N GLU A 6 -10.70 -21.88 25.32
CA GLU A 6 -10.22 -22.65 24.16
C GLU A 6 -11.36 -23.28 23.35
N ASN A 7 -12.50 -23.56 23.97
CA ASN A 7 -13.64 -24.23 23.32
C ASN A 7 -14.65 -23.26 22.65
N TYR A 8 -14.40 -21.94 22.74
CA TYR A 8 -15.25 -20.88 22.20
C TYR A 8 -14.51 -19.96 21.21
N SER A 9 -13.35 -20.40 20.70
CA SER A 9 -12.56 -19.65 19.72
C SER A 9 -13.32 -19.40 18.42
N ASP A 10 -14.30 -20.23 18.12
CA ASP A 10 -14.99 -20.27 16.83
C ASP A 10 -16.45 -19.79 16.94
N VAL A 11 -16.62 -18.50 17.18
CA VAL A 11 -17.93 -17.85 16.95
C VAL A 11 -17.94 -17.37 15.51
N SER A 12 -18.68 -18.10 14.68
CA SER A 12 -18.88 -17.77 13.26
C SER A 12 -19.58 -16.41 13.14
N LEU A 13 -19.16 -15.65 12.14
CA LEU A 13 -19.84 -14.42 11.80
C LEU A 13 -20.93 -14.72 10.77
N ASP A 14 -21.66 -13.69 10.37
CA ASP A 14 -22.63 -13.85 9.29
C ASP A 14 -21.86 -13.96 7.97
N GLU A 15 -22.41 -14.67 6.97
CA GLU A 15 -21.75 -14.91 5.68
C GLU A 15 -21.21 -13.62 5.05
N GLU A 16 -22.02 -12.54 5.07
CA GLU A 16 -21.62 -11.22 4.54
C GLU A 16 -20.39 -10.62 5.24
N ASP A 17 -20.25 -10.83 6.55
CA ASP A 17 -19.10 -10.35 7.32
C ASP A 17 -17.85 -11.18 7.01
N GLU A 18 -18.00 -12.48 6.81
CA GLU A 18 -16.91 -13.38 6.46
C GLU A 18 -16.39 -13.07 5.04
N GLU A 19 -17.29 -12.80 4.08
CA GLU A 19 -16.95 -12.31 2.76
C GLU A 19 -16.19 -10.98 2.81
N LEU A 20 -16.63 -10.04 3.64
CA LEU A 20 -15.96 -8.75 3.84
C LEU A 20 -14.52 -8.95 4.36
N ILE A 21 -14.36 -9.81 5.37
CA ILE A 21 -13.05 -10.16 5.94
C ILE A 21 -12.15 -10.77 4.87
N TRP A 22 -12.69 -11.72 4.10
CA TRP A 22 -11.95 -12.38 3.02
C TRP A 22 -11.46 -11.38 1.97
N ARG A 23 -12.36 -10.51 1.50
CA ARG A 23 -12.08 -9.48 0.51
C ARG A 23 -11.01 -8.48 0.99
N VAL A 24 -11.05 -8.03 2.24
CA VAL A 24 -10.15 -6.98 2.74
C VAL A 24 -8.77 -7.50 3.11
N PHE A 25 -8.68 -8.71 3.69
CA PHE A 25 -7.43 -9.23 4.25
C PHE A 25 -6.75 -10.30 3.39
N TYR A 26 -7.52 -11.14 2.68
CA TYR A 26 -6.97 -12.34 2.06
C TYR A 26 -6.89 -12.24 0.53
N SER A 27 -7.87 -11.63 -0.13
CA SER A 27 -7.82 -11.42 -1.60
C SER A 27 -6.54 -10.71 -2.08
N PRO A 28 -6.05 -9.62 -1.44
CA PRO A 28 -4.79 -8.99 -1.86
C PRO A 28 -3.54 -9.88 -1.69
N LEU A 29 -3.58 -10.85 -0.75
CA LEU A 29 -2.46 -11.78 -0.54
C LEU A 29 -2.42 -12.84 -1.64
N GLU A 30 -3.58 -13.30 -2.11
CA GLU A 30 -3.68 -14.21 -3.26
C GLU A 30 -3.21 -13.54 -4.54
N GLU A 31 -3.68 -12.32 -4.83
CA GLU A 31 -3.24 -11.57 -6.01
C GLU A 31 -1.72 -11.38 -6.02
N LYS A 32 -1.13 -11.04 -4.86
CA LYS A 32 0.32 -10.91 -4.74
C LYS A 32 1.05 -12.24 -4.99
N LYS A 33 0.53 -13.34 -4.45
CA LYS A 33 1.09 -14.69 -4.65
C LYS A 33 1.07 -15.09 -6.14
N THR A 34 -0.03 -14.83 -6.83
CA THR A 34 -0.18 -15.08 -8.27
C THR A 34 0.74 -14.18 -9.10
N ALA A 35 0.97 -12.94 -8.68
CA ALA A 35 1.90 -12.04 -9.36
C ALA A 35 3.38 -12.43 -9.19
N GLU A 36 3.77 -12.97 -8.03
CA GLU A 36 5.14 -13.44 -7.77
C GLU A 36 5.44 -14.78 -8.46
N HIS A 37 4.43 -15.63 -8.63
CA HIS A 37 4.50 -16.88 -9.38
C HIS A 37 3.43 -16.87 -10.47
N PRO A 38 3.66 -16.19 -11.61
CA PRO A 38 2.76 -16.33 -12.73
C PRO A 38 2.79 -17.80 -13.13
N GLU A 39 1.65 -18.49 -12.96
CA GLU A 39 1.49 -19.83 -13.52
C GLU A 39 1.84 -19.72 -15.00
N ARG A 40 2.86 -20.48 -15.42
CA ARG A 40 3.21 -20.55 -16.84
C ARG A 40 1.98 -21.13 -17.53
N PRO A 41 1.48 -20.51 -18.61
CA PRO A 41 0.41 -21.11 -19.38
C PRO A 41 0.91 -22.48 -19.84
N ASP A 42 0.18 -23.51 -19.40
CA ASP A 42 0.35 -24.94 -19.61
C ASP A 42 1.50 -25.35 -20.56
N ASP A 43 2.56 -25.91 -19.99
CA ASP A 43 3.53 -26.73 -20.73
C ASP A 43 2.87 -28.01 -21.33
N GLU A 44 1.56 -28.23 -21.10
CA GLU A 44 0.80 -29.39 -21.61
C GLU A 44 0.57 -29.32 -23.14
N ASP A 45 0.52 -28.14 -23.75
CA ASP A 45 0.25 -28.00 -25.19
C ASP A 45 1.44 -28.38 -26.10
N VAL A 46 2.67 -28.42 -25.58
CA VAL A 46 3.83 -28.85 -26.39
C VAL A 46 3.96 -30.37 -26.46
N SER A 47 3.23 -31.09 -25.60
CA SER A 47 3.15 -32.56 -25.61
C SER A 47 2.45 -33.11 -26.86
N ASP A 48 1.60 -32.31 -27.52
CA ASP A 48 0.77 -32.72 -28.67
C ASP A 48 1.46 -32.50 -30.04
N LEU A 49 2.74 -32.11 -30.03
CA LEU A 49 3.52 -31.88 -31.25
C LEU A 49 4.31 -33.12 -31.72
N SER A 50 4.23 -34.24 -31.00
CA SER A 50 4.94 -35.49 -31.35
C SER A 50 4.44 -36.16 -32.63
N ASP A 51 3.23 -35.81 -33.07
CA ASP A 51 2.54 -36.42 -34.21
C ASP A 51 2.80 -35.67 -35.54
N ILE A 52 3.63 -34.62 -35.52
CA ILE A 52 3.96 -33.78 -36.68
C ILE A 52 5.38 -34.09 -37.15
N ASP A 53 5.51 -34.76 -38.30
CA ASP A 53 6.80 -35.15 -38.90
C ASP A 53 7.61 -33.98 -39.50
N ASP A 54 7.02 -32.79 -39.62
CA ASP A 54 7.67 -31.60 -40.19
C ASP A 54 8.41 -30.78 -39.12
N ALA A 55 9.70 -31.05 -38.98
CA ALA A 55 10.58 -30.39 -38.02
C ALA A 55 10.68 -28.86 -38.22
N GLU A 56 10.53 -28.36 -39.44
CA GLU A 56 10.60 -26.92 -39.73
C GLU A 56 9.32 -26.21 -39.23
N LEU A 57 8.17 -26.86 -39.40
CA LEU A 57 6.88 -26.37 -38.92
C LEU A 57 6.83 -26.34 -37.38
N VAL A 58 7.33 -27.38 -36.72
CA VAL A 58 7.44 -27.45 -35.25
C VAL A 58 8.36 -26.35 -34.72
N ALA A 59 9.52 -26.14 -35.34
CA ALA A 59 10.45 -25.07 -34.94
C ALA A 59 9.83 -23.67 -35.13
N LYS A 60 9.08 -23.47 -36.21
CA LYS A 60 8.36 -22.21 -36.46
C LYS A 60 7.23 -21.97 -35.47
N TYR A 61 6.47 -23.01 -35.11
CA TYR A 61 5.41 -22.94 -34.11
C TYR A 61 5.98 -22.63 -32.71
N GLN A 62 7.05 -23.32 -32.30
CA GLN A 62 7.75 -23.04 -31.04
C GLN A 62 8.32 -21.61 -31.00
N ALA A 63 8.88 -21.13 -32.11
CA ALA A 63 9.35 -19.75 -32.23
C ALA A 63 8.21 -18.72 -32.14
N LEU A 64 7.05 -18.99 -32.74
CA LEU A 64 5.88 -18.12 -32.66
C LEU A 64 5.26 -18.12 -31.26
N LYS A 65 5.08 -19.30 -30.64
CA LYS A 65 4.51 -19.44 -29.30
C LYS A 65 5.43 -18.84 -28.22
N SER A 66 6.75 -18.94 -28.39
CA SER A 66 7.71 -18.26 -27.51
C SER A 66 7.74 -16.74 -27.71
N GLN A 67 7.44 -16.25 -28.92
CA GLN A 67 7.33 -14.81 -29.20
C GLN A 67 6.02 -14.22 -28.67
N GLU A 68 4.93 -14.97 -28.72
CA GLU A 68 3.62 -14.62 -28.15
C GLU A 68 3.64 -14.62 -26.61
N ASN A 69 4.29 -15.62 -25.99
CA ASN A 69 4.48 -15.72 -24.54
C ASN A 69 5.68 -14.90 -24.02
N ARG A 70 6.22 -13.98 -24.82
CA ARG A 70 7.30 -13.12 -24.32
C ARG A 70 6.74 -12.22 -23.21
N PRO A 71 7.45 -12.07 -22.09
CA PRO A 71 7.06 -11.07 -21.11
C PRO A 71 7.09 -9.69 -21.77
N LEU A 72 5.97 -8.97 -21.71
CA LEU A 72 5.89 -7.58 -22.17
C LEU A 72 7.01 -6.78 -21.50
N THR A 73 7.70 -5.95 -22.28
CA THR A 73 8.64 -4.99 -21.70
C THR A 73 7.89 -4.00 -20.82
N GLU A 74 8.57 -3.42 -19.82
CA GLU A 74 7.95 -2.44 -18.93
C GLU A 74 7.35 -1.25 -19.68
N ASP A 75 7.92 -0.87 -20.82
CA ASP A 75 7.40 0.20 -21.66
C ASP A 75 6.15 -0.22 -22.44
N GLU A 76 6.08 -1.47 -22.91
CA GLU A 76 4.86 -2.00 -23.52
C GLU A 76 3.74 -2.14 -22.48
N LYS A 77 4.05 -2.61 -21.26
CA LYS A 77 3.08 -2.66 -20.14
C LYS A 77 2.56 -1.26 -19.81
N ARG A 78 3.45 -0.27 -19.67
CA ARG A 78 3.07 1.13 -19.41
C ARG A 78 2.19 1.68 -20.52
N ARG A 79 2.52 1.43 -21.79
CA ARG A 79 1.71 1.88 -22.92
C ARG A 79 0.33 1.26 -22.93
N LEU A 80 0.25 -0.06 -22.68
CA LEU A 80 -1.02 -0.78 -22.62
C LEU A 80 -1.90 -0.21 -21.50
N LEU A 81 -1.33 0.02 -20.32
CA LEU A 81 -2.01 0.64 -19.19
C LEU A 81 -2.51 2.05 -19.50
N ILE A 82 -1.66 2.91 -20.08
CA ILE A 82 -2.05 4.28 -20.44
C ILE A 82 -3.15 4.28 -21.51
N THR A 83 -3.13 3.31 -22.44
CA THR A 83 -4.15 3.18 -23.48
C THR A 83 -5.49 2.69 -22.92
N SER A 84 -5.48 1.94 -21.81
CA SER A 84 -6.69 1.45 -21.15
C SER A 84 -7.28 2.42 -20.11
N PHE A 85 -6.68 3.60 -19.92
CA PHE A 85 -7.22 4.59 -19.00
C PHE A 85 -8.59 5.13 -19.43
N THR A 86 -9.48 5.30 -18.44
CA THR A 86 -10.67 6.11 -18.62
C THR A 86 -10.28 7.59 -18.75
N GLU A 87 -11.17 8.42 -19.29
CA GLU A 87 -10.91 9.84 -19.53
C GLU A 87 -10.47 10.58 -18.25
N ASP A 88 -11.16 10.34 -17.14
CA ASP A 88 -10.84 10.93 -15.83
C ASP A 88 -9.50 10.39 -15.25
N GLN A 89 -9.14 9.11 -15.48
CA GLN A 89 -7.82 8.61 -15.10
C GLN A 89 -6.71 9.27 -15.93
N MET A 90 -6.94 9.44 -17.24
CA MET A 90 -5.99 10.09 -18.12
C MET A 90 -5.77 11.55 -17.74
N GLU A 91 -6.84 12.30 -17.45
CA GLU A 91 -6.75 13.70 -17.00
C GLU A 91 -5.88 13.83 -15.74
N ARG A 92 -6.12 12.98 -14.73
CA ARG A 92 -5.34 12.97 -13.48
C ARG A 92 -3.88 12.59 -13.71
N PHE A 93 -3.62 11.60 -14.57
CA PHE A 93 -2.27 11.22 -14.95
C PHE A 93 -1.52 12.36 -15.65
N GLU A 94 -2.17 13.04 -16.60
CA GLU A 94 -1.59 14.17 -17.30
C GLU A 94 -1.31 15.35 -16.37
N ALA A 95 -2.23 15.65 -15.45
CA ALA A 95 -2.06 16.68 -14.43
C ALA A 95 -0.82 16.40 -13.57
N TYR A 96 -0.67 15.17 -13.06
CA TYR A 96 0.51 14.77 -12.29
C TYR A 96 1.81 14.86 -13.12
N ARG A 97 1.79 14.44 -14.38
CA ARG A 97 2.94 14.49 -15.29
C ARG A 97 3.41 15.93 -15.52
N ARG A 98 2.46 16.87 -15.71
CA ARG A 98 2.73 18.29 -15.96
C ARG A 98 3.07 19.08 -14.68
N MET A 99 2.68 18.58 -13.51
CA MET A 99 2.95 19.23 -12.23
C MET A 99 4.46 19.40 -11.98
N THR A 100 4.86 20.60 -11.56
CA THR A 100 6.23 20.91 -11.12
C THR A 100 6.22 21.71 -9.83
N VAL A 101 7.25 21.53 -9.01
CA VAL A 101 7.43 22.33 -7.78
C VAL A 101 7.95 23.73 -8.14
N ASN A 102 7.49 24.75 -7.43
CA ASN A 102 7.86 26.15 -7.64
C ASN A 102 9.38 26.37 -7.51
N LYS A 103 10.09 26.40 -8.64
CA LYS A 103 11.57 26.50 -8.70
C LYS A 103 12.11 27.76 -8.00
N PRO A 104 11.56 28.98 -8.22
CA PRO A 104 11.94 30.17 -7.44
C PRO A 104 11.76 30.00 -5.91
N GLY A 105 10.67 29.37 -5.49
CA GLY A 105 10.40 29.11 -4.07
C GLY A 105 11.44 28.17 -3.46
N VAL A 106 11.73 27.06 -4.13
CA VAL A 106 12.79 26.11 -3.73
C VAL A 106 14.14 26.80 -3.64
N LYS A 107 14.48 27.62 -4.64
CA LYS A 107 15.72 28.40 -4.65
C LYS A 107 15.84 29.32 -3.43
N LYS A 108 14.75 30.00 -3.06
CA LYS A 108 14.72 30.87 -1.87
C LYS A 108 14.95 30.09 -0.57
N VAL A 109 14.34 28.91 -0.44
CA VAL A 109 14.55 28.03 0.72
C VAL A 109 15.99 27.53 0.78
N CYS A 110 16.54 27.02 -0.33
CA CYS A 110 17.92 26.55 -0.37
C CYS A 110 18.91 27.67 -0.01
N ASN A 111 18.72 28.88 -0.55
CA ASN A 111 19.55 30.03 -0.21
C ASN A 111 19.46 30.39 1.28
N SER A 112 18.26 30.30 1.87
CA SER A 112 18.04 30.58 3.29
C SER A 112 18.74 29.56 4.19
N VAL A 113 18.84 28.30 3.77
CA VAL A 113 19.49 27.23 4.56
C VAL A 113 21.01 27.26 4.40
N LEU A 114 21.51 27.50 3.19
CA LEU A 114 22.95 27.47 2.88
C LEU A 114 23.66 28.79 3.16
N GLY A 115 22.93 29.90 3.29
CA GLY A 115 23.51 31.24 3.51
C GLY A 115 24.16 31.86 2.27
N HIS A 116 24.07 31.23 1.11
CA HIS A 116 24.56 31.76 -0.17
C HIS A 116 23.60 31.48 -1.32
N SER A 117 23.78 32.19 -2.44
CA SER A 117 22.95 31.99 -3.64
C SER A 117 23.33 30.70 -4.38
N ILE A 118 22.34 29.90 -4.76
CA ILE A 118 22.54 28.70 -5.60
C ILE A 118 22.30 28.98 -7.10
N PRO A 119 22.98 28.26 -8.01
CA PRO A 119 22.68 28.29 -9.44
C PRO A 119 21.29 27.77 -9.79
N GLN A 120 20.75 28.19 -10.94
CA GLN A 120 19.41 27.78 -11.40
C GLN A 120 19.30 26.26 -11.66
N ASN A 121 20.36 25.64 -12.18
CA ASN A 121 20.38 24.19 -12.45
C ASN A 121 20.19 23.39 -11.16
N ILE A 122 20.80 23.84 -10.06
CA ILE A 122 20.62 23.21 -8.74
C ILE A 122 19.18 23.37 -8.26
N ALA A 123 18.55 24.54 -8.46
CA ALA A 123 17.15 24.73 -8.12
C ALA A 123 16.20 23.80 -8.91
N VAL A 124 16.52 23.49 -10.18
CA VAL A 124 15.77 22.52 -10.99
C VAL A 124 15.90 21.11 -10.41
N VAL A 125 17.12 20.69 -10.07
CA VAL A 125 17.36 19.37 -9.45
C VAL A 125 16.65 19.26 -8.11
N MET A 126 16.77 20.28 -7.24
CA MET A 126 16.11 20.31 -5.94
C MET A 126 14.58 20.27 -6.07
N ALA A 127 13.99 20.94 -7.07
CA ALA A 127 12.56 20.86 -7.34
C ALA A 127 12.13 19.45 -7.77
N GLY A 128 12.95 18.75 -8.56
CA GLY A 128 12.73 17.35 -8.94
C GLY A 128 12.77 16.39 -7.74
N LEU A 129 13.80 16.52 -6.90
CA LEU A 129 13.92 15.75 -5.65
C LEU A 129 12.78 16.04 -4.68
N SER A 130 12.37 17.30 -4.57
CA SER A 130 11.21 17.69 -3.74
C SER A 130 9.92 17.04 -4.24
N LYS A 131 9.70 16.97 -5.56
CA LYS A 131 8.54 16.28 -6.14
C LYS A 131 8.55 14.79 -5.79
N SER A 132 9.70 14.13 -5.91
CA SER A 132 9.85 12.70 -5.54
C SER A 132 9.54 12.50 -4.06
N LEU A 133 10.12 13.32 -3.18
CA LEU A 133 9.89 13.23 -1.74
C LEU A 133 8.42 13.44 -1.37
N LEU A 134 7.75 14.43 -1.96
CA LEU A 134 6.31 14.64 -1.74
C LEU A 134 5.50 13.41 -2.17
N GLY A 135 5.83 12.81 -3.31
CA GLY A 135 5.21 11.57 -3.78
C GLY A 135 5.36 10.45 -2.75
N ASP A 136 6.58 10.20 -2.28
CA ASP A 136 6.87 9.14 -1.31
C ASP A 136 6.09 9.33 0.00
N ILE A 137 6.07 10.56 0.54
CA ILE A 137 5.36 10.86 1.79
C ILE A 137 3.83 10.73 1.62
N ILE A 138 3.28 11.19 0.50
CA ILE A 138 1.83 11.08 0.22
C ILE A 138 1.43 9.61 0.06
N THR A 139 2.20 8.82 -0.70
CA THR A 139 1.95 7.37 -0.86
C THR A 139 1.95 6.67 0.49
N ARG A 140 2.97 6.93 1.33
CA ARG A 140 3.04 6.36 2.68
C ARG A 140 1.87 6.79 3.56
N ALA A 141 1.38 8.02 3.42
CA ALA A 141 0.22 8.49 4.17
C ALA A 141 -1.06 7.74 3.76
N PHE A 142 -1.22 7.40 2.48
CA PHE A 142 -2.31 6.53 2.03
C PHE A 142 -2.18 5.11 2.60
N GLU A 143 -0.96 4.55 2.65
CA GLU A 143 -0.76 3.25 3.29
C GLU A 143 -1.05 3.28 4.80
N VAL A 144 -0.72 4.37 5.50
CA VAL A 144 -1.06 4.56 6.91
C VAL A 144 -2.58 4.59 7.08
N GLN A 145 -3.29 5.38 6.27
CA GLN A 145 -4.75 5.43 6.27
C GLN A 145 -5.37 4.05 6.03
N GLU A 146 -4.84 3.29 5.07
CA GLU A 146 -5.32 1.93 4.79
C GLU A 146 -5.08 0.98 5.97
N ARG A 147 -3.91 1.05 6.61
CA ARG A 147 -3.61 0.26 7.82
C ARG A 147 -4.55 0.63 8.97
N GLU A 148 -4.85 1.90 9.16
CA GLU A 148 -5.80 2.37 10.18
C GLU A 148 -7.22 1.88 9.89
N ASN A 149 -7.69 1.95 8.64
CA ASN A 149 -9.00 1.42 8.23
C ASN A 149 -9.10 -0.09 8.48
N LYS A 150 -8.03 -0.84 8.16
CA LYS A 150 -7.94 -2.28 8.46
C LYS A 150 -7.94 -2.56 9.95
N ALA A 151 -7.21 -1.78 10.74
CA ALA A 151 -7.18 -1.92 12.19
C ALA A 151 -8.55 -1.64 12.83
N GLN A 152 -9.27 -0.62 12.35
CA GLN A 152 -10.64 -0.34 12.78
C GLN A 152 -11.57 -1.53 12.50
N LEU A 153 -11.49 -2.11 11.30
CA LEU A 153 -12.28 -3.29 10.95
C LEU A 153 -11.97 -4.48 11.86
N ILE A 154 -10.70 -4.72 12.23
CA ILE A 154 -10.33 -5.77 13.19
C ILE A 154 -10.98 -5.54 14.56
N LEU A 155 -10.93 -4.30 15.06
CA LEU A 155 -11.56 -3.97 16.35
C LEU A 155 -13.08 -4.18 16.31
N ASP A 156 -13.73 -3.81 15.21
CA ASP A 156 -15.16 -4.02 15.01
C ASP A 156 -15.51 -5.51 14.92
N ILE A 157 -14.69 -6.32 14.24
CA ILE A 157 -14.80 -7.79 14.20
C ILE A 157 -14.71 -8.39 15.60
N GLU A 158 -13.69 -7.99 16.38
CA GLU A 158 -13.50 -8.47 17.74
C GLU A 158 -14.67 -8.08 18.65
N ALA A 159 -15.17 -6.85 18.52
CA ALA A 159 -16.34 -6.38 19.25
C ALA A 159 -17.60 -7.19 18.89
N LYS A 160 -17.84 -7.44 17.60
CA LYS A 160 -18.99 -8.23 17.13
C LYS A 160 -18.90 -9.68 17.62
N LYS A 161 -17.72 -10.30 17.53
CA LYS A 161 -17.48 -11.65 18.08
C LYS A 161 -17.69 -11.70 19.59
N ARG A 162 -17.23 -10.69 20.34
CA ARG A 162 -17.44 -10.59 21.80
C ARG A 162 -18.93 -10.51 22.14
N ASN A 163 -19.69 -9.67 21.45
CA ASN A 163 -21.13 -9.53 21.66
C ASN A 163 -21.87 -10.85 21.36
N LYS A 164 -21.55 -11.51 20.22
CA LYS A 164 -22.14 -12.82 19.88
C LYS A 164 -21.81 -13.88 20.94
N ARG A 165 -20.57 -13.91 21.47
CA ARG A 165 -20.18 -14.79 22.59
C ARG A 165 -21.03 -14.55 23.84
N GLU A 166 -21.25 -13.28 24.21
CA GLU A 166 -22.08 -12.93 25.36
C GLU A 166 -23.55 -13.33 25.17
N VAL A 167 -24.09 -13.16 23.96
CA VAL A 167 -25.46 -13.59 23.63
C VAL A 167 -25.60 -15.11 23.73
N ILE A 168 -24.66 -15.87 23.14
CA ILE A 168 -24.65 -17.34 23.23
C ILE A 168 -24.56 -17.79 24.71
N ARG A 169 -23.75 -17.12 25.52
CA ARG A 169 -23.61 -17.40 26.95
C ARG A 169 -24.91 -17.14 27.74
N LYS A 170 -25.58 -16.02 27.48
CA LYS A 170 -26.86 -15.66 28.12
C LYS A 170 -27.98 -16.62 27.70
N LEU A 171 -28.03 -16.97 26.42
CA LEU A 171 -28.96 -17.96 25.89
C LEU A 171 -28.74 -19.34 26.52
N ALA A 172 -27.48 -19.77 26.70
CA ALA A 172 -27.15 -21.00 27.42
C ALA A 172 -27.54 -20.96 28.91
N ALA A 173 -27.53 -19.77 29.53
CA ALA A 173 -27.97 -19.57 30.91
C ALA A 173 -29.50 -19.47 31.07
N GLY A 174 -30.26 -19.46 29.97
CA GLY A 174 -31.72 -19.35 29.96
C GLY A 174 -32.25 -17.95 30.29
N GLU A 175 -31.41 -16.91 30.13
CA GLU A 175 -31.84 -15.51 30.28
C GLU A 175 -32.49 -15.00 28.98
N ASP A 176 -33.55 -14.19 29.11
CA ASP A 176 -34.18 -13.53 27.96
C ASP A 176 -33.21 -12.58 27.27
N ILE A 177 -33.04 -12.76 25.97
CA ILE A 177 -32.18 -11.92 25.15
C ILE A 177 -32.91 -10.60 24.90
N THR A 178 -32.40 -9.51 25.45
CA THR A 178 -32.78 -8.17 24.98
C THR A 178 -32.18 -7.99 23.58
N GLU A 179 -32.99 -7.66 22.57
CA GLU A 179 -32.54 -7.45 21.19
C GLU A 179 -31.35 -6.48 21.14
N VAL A 180 -30.14 -7.01 20.98
CA VAL A 180 -28.95 -6.19 20.73
C VAL A 180 -28.95 -5.90 19.23
N PRO A 181 -29.02 -4.63 18.79
CA PRO A 181 -28.94 -4.32 17.37
C PRO A 181 -27.57 -4.76 16.84
N GLU A 182 -27.57 -5.78 15.98
CA GLU A 182 -26.36 -6.21 15.29
C GLU A 182 -26.02 -5.20 14.19
N LYS A 183 -24.98 -4.39 14.44
CA LYS A 183 -24.43 -3.52 13.41
C LYS A 183 -23.66 -4.38 12.39
N LYS A 184 -23.96 -4.19 11.10
CA LYS A 184 -23.19 -4.78 10.00
C LYS A 184 -21.74 -4.24 10.02
N LEU A 185 -20.77 -5.11 9.74
CA LEU A 185 -19.39 -4.68 9.62
C LEU A 185 -19.21 -3.86 8.34
N GLU A 186 -18.47 -2.77 8.43
CA GLU A 186 -18.21 -1.87 7.32
C GLU A 186 -16.70 -1.60 7.23
N TYR A 187 -16.16 -1.66 6.02
CA TYR A 187 -14.77 -1.29 5.78
C TYR A 187 -14.69 0.17 5.35
N SER A 188 -14.15 1.02 6.22
CA SER A 188 -14.00 2.46 5.97
C SER A 188 -13.09 2.79 4.78
N GLY A 189 -12.27 1.83 4.32
CA GLY A 189 -11.41 1.99 3.13
C GLY A 189 -12.15 1.90 1.79
N ASP A 190 -13.40 1.43 1.75
CA ASP A 190 -14.20 1.45 0.51
C ASP A 190 -14.57 2.89 0.09
N VAL A 191 -14.66 3.80 1.06
CA VAL A 191 -14.98 5.20 0.83
C VAL A 191 -13.70 6.01 0.75
N ARG A 192 -13.53 6.77 -0.34
CA ARG A 192 -12.39 7.70 -0.47
C ARG A 192 -12.50 8.83 0.56
N MET A 193 -11.68 8.77 1.59
CA MET A 193 -11.57 9.82 2.60
C MET A 193 -10.31 10.67 2.40
N PRO A 194 -10.36 11.98 2.70
CA PRO A 194 -9.19 12.85 2.62
C PRO A 194 -8.10 12.40 3.62
N LEU A 195 -6.84 12.62 3.25
CA LEU A 195 -5.73 12.40 4.16
C LEU A 195 -5.80 13.35 5.35
N GLN A 196 -5.74 12.80 6.56
CA GLN A 196 -5.70 13.57 7.80
C GLN A 196 -4.27 13.99 8.15
N PRO A 197 -4.09 15.05 8.96
CA PRO A 197 -2.76 15.47 9.41
C PRO A 197 -1.97 14.36 10.12
N ASP A 198 -2.64 13.44 10.81
CA ASP A 198 -2.00 12.35 11.53
C ASP A 198 -1.38 11.31 10.58
N HIS A 199 -2.06 10.99 9.47
CA HIS A 199 -1.48 10.12 8.43
C HIS A 199 -0.16 10.67 7.88
N ILE A 200 -0.07 11.99 7.68
CA ILE A 200 1.14 12.64 7.18
C ILE A 200 2.26 12.61 8.22
N ARG A 201 1.94 12.84 9.50
CA ARG A 201 2.92 12.79 10.60
C ARG A 201 3.49 11.38 10.76
N GLU A 202 2.63 10.37 10.71
CA GLU A 202 3.04 8.99 10.85
C GLU A 202 3.82 8.50 9.63
N ALA A 203 3.39 8.88 8.41
CA ALA A 203 4.16 8.64 7.19
C ALA A 203 5.57 9.24 7.27
N TRP A 204 5.71 10.47 7.78
CA TRP A 204 7.01 11.10 8.00
C TRP A 204 7.84 10.39 9.08
N ARG A 205 7.20 9.90 10.15
CA ARG A 205 7.86 9.11 11.19
C ARG A 205 8.43 7.81 10.63
N LEU A 206 7.63 7.08 9.84
CA LEU A 206 8.03 5.83 9.18
C LEU A 206 9.15 6.07 8.16
N TYR A 207 9.00 7.09 7.31
CA TYR A 207 10.03 7.49 6.35
C TYR A 207 11.37 7.77 7.04
N ARG A 208 11.35 8.50 8.16
CA ARG A 208 12.57 8.74 8.94
C ARG A 208 13.13 7.46 9.55
N LEU A 209 12.29 6.57 10.08
CA LEU A 209 12.74 5.33 10.70
C LEU A 209 13.46 4.43 9.68
N GLU A 210 12.89 4.25 8.51
CA GLU A 210 13.49 3.45 7.43
C GLU A 210 14.82 4.05 6.94
N ASN A 211 14.88 5.38 6.82
CA ASN A 211 16.09 6.06 6.36
C ASN A 211 17.12 6.31 7.49
N SER A 212 16.73 6.16 8.77
CA SER A 212 17.61 6.36 9.92
C SER A 212 18.64 5.25 10.13
N GLY A 213 18.60 4.18 9.32
CA GLY A 213 19.61 3.13 9.27
C GLY A 213 21.00 3.61 8.82
N THR A 214 21.16 4.87 8.41
CA THR A 214 22.46 5.48 8.13
C THR A 214 22.63 6.78 8.92
N PHE A 215 23.57 6.76 9.86
CA PHE A 215 24.08 7.85 10.71
C PHE A 215 23.03 8.88 11.17
N SER A 216 22.61 8.73 12.43
CA SER A 216 22.12 9.86 13.22
C SER A 216 23.10 11.03 13.07
N SER A 217 22.72 12.04 12.28
CA SER A 217 23.32 13.36 12.38
C SER A 217 22.89 13.91 13.73
N GLN A 218 23.65 13.55 14.76
CA GLN A 218 23.73 14.34 15.98
C GLN A 218 24.14 15.73 15.53
N TRP A 219 23.15 16.63 15.44
CA TRP A 219 23.42 18.05 15.47
C TRP A 219 24.27 18.32 16.70
N ARG A 220 25.57 18.50 16.48
CA ARG A 220 26.48 18.92 17.55
C ARG A 220 26.01 20.30 17.96
N THR A 221 25.33 20.39 19.10
CA THR A 221 25.20 21.65 19.83
C THR A 221 26.59 22.00 20.35
N SER A 222 27.41 22.64 19.51
CA SER A 222 28.59 23.36 19.99
C SER A 222 28.06 24.63 20.67
N GLY A 223 28.03 24.58 21.99
CA GLY A 223 27.45 25.63 22.82
C GLY A 223 27.50 25.27 24.29
N GLU A 224 28.62 24.69 24.74
CA GLU A 224 28.99 24.73 26.15
C GLU A 224 29.46 26.16 26.43
N GLY A 225 28.50 27.01 26.77
CA GLY A 225 28.72 28.40 27.16
C GLY A 225 28.03 28.64 28.48
N ASP A 226 28.48 27.99 29.56
CA ASP A 226 28.26 28.54 30.90
C ASP A 226 28.98 29.89 30.93
N GLY A 227 28.19 30.96 30.76
CA GLY A 227 28.63 32.35 30.63
C GLY A 227 29.22 32.92 31.92
N LYS A 228 30.19 32.23 32.50
CA LYS A 228 30.88 32.58 33.75
C LYS A 228 32.39 32.59 33.58
N MET A 229 32.91 33.30 32.58
CA MET A 229 34.29 33.78 32.64
C MET A 229 34.42 34.92 31.64
N PHE A 230 34.40 36.17 32.12
CA PHE A 230 35.31 37.26 31.74
C PHE A 230 35.01 38.45 32.69
N ARG A 231 35.85 38.56 33.72
CA ARG A 231 36.22 39.83 34.35
C ARG A 231 37.48 40.33 33.67
#